data_AF-A0A4V2QVG0-F1
#
_entry.id   AF-A0A4V2QVG0-F1
#
_cell.length_a   1.000
_cell.length_b   1.000
_cell.length_c   1.000
_cell.angle_alpha   90.00
_cell.angle_beta   90.00
_cell.angle_gamma   90.00
#
_symmetry.space_group_name_H-M   'P 1'
#
loop_
_entity.id
_entity.type
_entity.pdbx_description
1 polymer ?
#
loop_
_entity_poly.entity_id
_entity_poly.type
_entity_poly.pdbx_seq_one_letter_code
_entity_poly.pdbx_strand_id
1 'polypeptide(L)'
;MIDAGIARVVIAVIDPTSREEGGAARLKAAGVDVEADVLSDEARLVTGPWLEALASGLPHVHWAYVVDSESRLDPVSDGVVTFRPELDAILTSDGRLEEGVPGAHSPDVFSLLAMAGVEPTAVLADLFSRGVRSLLVSGRTKLAVAMADSGLVKRITIYVPRQPASSRPAASVGQLPDAPAGYEVHAVAAAGPYVRLDLVKD
;
A
#
# COMPACT_ATOMS: atom_id res chain seq x y z
N MET A 1 20.07 -1.28 -22.72
CA MET A 1 19.91 0.08 -23.27
C MET A 1 21.12 0.48 -24.11
N ILE A 2 22.33 0.49 -23.53
CA ILE A 2 23.59 0.74 -24.27
C ILE A 2 23.77 -0.28 -25.40
N ASP A 3 23.76 -1.58 -25.09
CA ASP A 3 23.90 -2.65 -26.10
C ASP A 3 22.76 -2.66 -27.13
N ALA A 4 21.62 -2.07 -26.77
CA ALA A 4 20.48 -1.91 -27.67
C ALA A 4 20.60 -0.67 -28.58
N GLY A 5 21.68 0.11 -28.48
CA GLY A 5 21.94 1.28 -29.32
C GLY A 5 21.00 2.46 -29.06
N ILE A 6 20.39 2.55 -27.88
CA ILE A 6 19.49 3.66 -27.54
C ILE A 6 20.28 4.97 -27.44
N ALA A 7 19.95 5.94 -28.30
CA ALA A 7 20.67 7.21 -28.39
C ALA A 7 20.22 8.26 -27.35
N ARG A 8 18.95 8.20 -26.92
CA ARG A 8 18.38 9.16 -25.95
C ARG A 8 17.46 8.47 -24.95
N VAL A 9 17.53 8.92 -23.70
CA VAL A 9 16.72 8.45 -22.58
C VAL A 9 16.15 9.66 -21.85
N VAL A 10 14.84 9.66 -21.64
CA VAL A 10 14.13 10.68 -20.88
C VAL A 10 13.61 10.04 -19.61
N ILE A 11 13.99 10.59 -18.46
CA ILE A 11 13.70 10.05 -17.14
C ILE A 11 12.79 11.01 -16.40
N ALA A 12 11.67 10.51 -15.88
CA ALA A 12 10.72 11.34 -15.15
C ALA A 12 11.14 11.59 -13.70
N VAL A 13 11.62 10.56 -12.99
CA VAL A 13 12.14 10.68 -11.62
C VAL A 13 13.43 9.87 -11.54
N ILE A 14 14.50 10.50 -11.06
CA ILE A 14 15.74 9.78 -10.75
C ILE A 14 15.50 8.86 -9.56
N ASP A 15 15.95 7.62 -9.67
CA ASP A 15 15.91 6.65 -8.58
C ASP A 15 16.67 7.21 -7.36
N PRO A 16 16.00 7.54 -6.24
CA PRO A 16 16.64 8.09 -5.05
C PRO A 16 17.58 7.10 -4.35
N THR A 17 17.47 5.80 -4.67
CA THR A 17 18.39 4.77 -4.16
C THR A 17 19.63 4.61 -5.03
N SER A 18 19.63 5.21 -6.24
CA SER A 18 20.80 5.25 -7.09
C SER A 18 21.82 6.22 -6.52
N ARG A 19 23.02 5.71 -6.21
CA ARG A 19 24.17 6.52 -5.78
C ARG A 19 24.70 7.33 -6.98
N GLU A 20 25.72 8.17 -6.75
CA GLU A 20 26.35 9.02 -7.79
C GLU A 20 26.85 8.26 -9.05
N GLU A 21 26.93 6.92 -9.00
CA GLU A 21 27.30 6.02 -10.10
C GLU A 21 26.09 5.24 -10.69
N GLY A 22 24.88 5.76 -10.52
CA GLY A 22 23.62 5.12 -10.95
C GLY A 22 23.46 4.95 -12.47
N GLY A 23 22.36 4.31 -12.87
CA GLY A 23 22.08 3.99 -14.28
C GLY A 23 22.13 5.22 -15.22
N ALA A 24 21.60 6.36 -14.78
CA ALA A 24 21.65 7.61 -15.55
C ALA A 24 23.09 8.10 -15.79
N ALA A 25 23.96 8.02 -14.78
CA ALA A 25 25.38 8.36 -14.92
C ALA A 25 26.10 7.40 -15.88
N ARG A 26 25.82 6.09 -15.77
CA ARG A 26 26.35 5.08 -16.68
C ARG A 26 25.93 5.28 -18.13
N LEU A 27 24.67 5.68 -18.37
CA LEU A 27 24.17 6.01 -19.70
C LEU A 27 24.89 7.23 -20.28
N LYS A 28 25.00 8.32 -19.50
CA LYS A 28 25.74 9.53 -19.92
C LYS A 28 27.20 9.23 -20.26
N ALA A 29 27.88 8.44 -19.43
CA ALA A 29 29.27 8.03 -19.68
C ALA A 29 29.45 7.21 -20.97
N ALA A 30 28.40 6.49 -21.39
CA ALA A 30 28.38 5.74 -22.64
C ALA A 30 27.99 6.59 -23.86
N GLY A 31 27.82 7.91 -23.70
CA GLY A 31 27.47 8.85 -24.77
C GLY A 31 25.97 8.89 -25.11
N VAL A 32 25.11 8.31 -24.26
CA VAL A 32 23.65 8.43 -24.40
C VAL A 32 23.22 9.82 -23.94
N ASP A 33 22.36 10.48 -24.71
CA ASP A 33 21.71 11.73 -24.30
C ASP A 33 20.67 11.43 -23.22
N VAL A 34 20.86 11.98 -22.01
CA VAL A 34 20.00 11.70 -20.86
C VAL A 34 19.43 13.00 -20.30
N GLU A 35 18.11 13.13 -20.41
CA GLU A 35 17.32 14.19 -19.81
C GLU A 35 16.55 13.64 -18.60
N ALA A 36 16.52 14.38 -17.50
CA ALA A 36 15.89 13.98 -16.24
C ALA A 36 14.82 14.99 -15.81
N ASP A 37 14.00 14.58 -14.84
CA ASP A 37 12.94 15.37 -14.21
C ASP A 37 11.80 15.81 -15.15
N VAL A 38 11.62 15.10 -16.27
CA VAL A 38 10.56 15.38 -17.25
C VAL A 38 9.22 14.80 -16.77
N LEU A 39 8.22 15.65 -16.54
CA LEU A 39 6.93 15.27 -15.94
C LEU A 39 7.11 14.59 -14.56
N SER A 40 8.05 15.12 -13.77
CA SER A 40 8.38 14.56 -12.47
C SER A 40 7.22 14.62 -11.47
N ASP A 41 6.40 15.67 -11.51
CA ASP A 41 5.22 15.82 -10.65
C ASP A 41 4.16 14.74 -10.97
N GLU A 42 3.89 14.50 -12.25
CA GLU A 42 2.95 13.47 -12.70
C GLU A 42 3.46 12.06 -12.36
N ALA A 43 4.75 11.80 -12.56
CA ALA A 43 5.36 10.52 -12.21
C ALA A 43 5.36 10.26 -10.70
N ARG A 44 5.41 11.30 -9.86
CA ARG A 44 5.26 11.19 -8.41
C ARG A 44 3.86 10.82 -7.98
N LEU A 45 2.82 11.10 -8.78
CA LEU A 45 1.47 10.60 -8.49
C LEU A 45 1.40 9.06 -8.52
N VAL A 46 2.23 8.43 -9.34
CA VAL A 46 2.31 6.97 -9.46
C VAL A 46 3.29 6.37 -8.45
N THR A 47 4.44 7.02 -8.25
CA THR A 47 5.53 6.51 -7.41
C THR A 47 5.48 6.99 -5.96
N GLY A 48 4.53 7.85 -5.61
CA GLY A 48 4.37 8.49 -4.30
C GLY A 48 4.49 7.51 -3.12
N PRO A 49 3.67 6.44 -3.05
CA PRO A 49 3.75 5.45 -1.97
C PRO A 49 5.15 4.84 -1.79
N TRP A 50 5.85 4.55 -2.89
CA TRP A 50 7.19 4.00 -2.85
C TRP A 50 8.22 5.03 -2.37
N LEU A 51 8.12 6.28 -2.84
CA LEU A 51 8.99 7.38 -2.40
C LEU A 51 8.79 7.71 -0.91
N GLU A 52 7.55 7.72 -0.42
CA GLU A 52 7.23 7.90 0.99
C GLU A 52 7.80 6.78 1.85
N ALA A 53 7.71 5.53 1.37
CA ALA A 53 8.29 4.41 2.08
C ALA A 53 9.81 4.57 2.24
N LEU A 54 10.50 4.95 1.16
CA LEU A 54 11.94 5.22 1.21
C LEU A 54 12.29 6.38 2.16
N ALA A 55 11.50 7.45 2.16
CA ALA A 55 11.74 8.61 3.00
C ALA A 55 11.52 8.32 4.51
N SER A 56 10.52 7.51 4.82
CA SER A 56 10.15 7.18 6.21
C SER A 56 10.91 5.98 6.78
N GLY A 57 11.48 5.12 5.92
CA GLY A 57 12.06 3.84 6.34
C GLY A 57 11.01 2.82 6.81
N LEU A 58 9.74 3.02 6.44
CA LEU A 58 8.61 2.17 6.79
C LEU A 58 7.77 1.90 5.54
N PRO A 59 7.09 0.75 5.39
CA PRO A 59 6.22 0.51 4.26
C PRO A 59 5.05 1.48 4.25
N HIS A 60 4.59 1.86 3.07
CA HIS A 60 3.31 2.55 2.90
C HIS A 60 2.17 1.58 3.23
N VAL A 61 1.52 1.79 4.37
CA VAL A 61 0.49 0.88 4.90
C VAL A 61 -0.90 1.24 4.38
N HIS A 62 -1.55 0.26 3.77
CA HIS A 62 -2.98 0.25 3.45
C HIS A 62 -3.69 -0.71 4.40
N TRP A 63 -4.76 -0.29 5.05
CA TRP A 63 -5.61 -1.16 5.87
C TRP A 63 -6.95 -1.43 5.18
N ALA A 64 -7.32 -2.69 4.97
CA ALA A 64 -8.62 -3.05 4.41
C ALA A 64 -9.43 -3.94 5.36
N TYR A 65 -10.71 -3.62 5.55
CA TYR A 65 -11.62 -4.42 6.38
C TYR A 65 -13.09 -4.30 5.94
N VAL A 66 -13.89 -5.30 6.29
CA VAL A 66 -15.35 -5.26 6.18
C VAL A 66 -15.94 -4.70 7.47
N VAL A 67 -16.96 -3.84 7.35
CA VAL A 67 -17.81 -3.45 8.49
C VAL A 67 -18.77 -4.61 8.74
N ASP A 68 -18.53 -5.34 9.82
CA ASP A 68 -19.42 -6.36 10.30
C ASP A 68 -19.40 -6.40 11.82
N SER A 69 -20.58 -6.45 12.43
CA SER A 69 -20.72 -6.64 13.87
C SER A 69 -20.52 -8.10 14.29
N GLU A 70 -20.58 -9.06 13.35
CA GLU A 70 -20.68 -10.50 13.66
C GLU A 70 -19.68 -11.40 12.90
N SER A 71 -19.07 -10.98 11.78
CA SER A 71 -18.12 -11.84 11.03
C SER A 71 -16.64 -11.56 11.28
N ARG A 72 -15.86 -12.65 11.25
CA ARG A 72 -14.39 -12.68 11.24
C ARG A 72 -13.84 -12.65 9.81
N LEU A 73 -14.58 -12.07 8.87
CA LEU A 73 -14.25 -12.06 7.44
C LEU A 73 -12.91 -11.35 7.22
N ASP A 74 -12.00 -12.03 6.52
CA ASP A 74 -10.73 -11.48 6.06
C ASP A 74 -10.91 -11.03 4.61
N PRO A 75 -11.01 -9.71 4.33
CA PRO A 75 -11.38 -9.24 2.99
C PRO A 75 -10.41 -9.68 1.90
N VAL A 76 -9.19 -10.07 2.26
CA VAL A 76 -8.18 -10.54 1.32
C VAL A 76 -8.32 -12.04 1.06
N SER A 77 -8.46 -12.84 2.11
CA SER A 77 -8.59 -14.30 2.02
C SER A 77 -9.96 -14.72 1.47
N ASP A 78 -11.00 -13.94 1.77
CA ASP A 78 -12.36 -14.14 1.28
C ASP A 78 -12.63 -13.48 -0.09
N GLY A 79 -11.59 -12.92 -0.75
CA GLY A 79 -11.67 -12.44 -2.13
C GLY A 79 -12.46 -11.13 -2.34
N VAL A 80 -12.64 -10.33 -1.29
CA VAL A 80 -13.30 -9.02 -1.34
C VAL A 80 -12.35 -7.93 -1.87
N VAL A 81 -11.06 -8.01 -1.53
CA VAL A 81 -10.00 -7.15 -2.05
C VAL A 81 -9.50 -7.68 -3.40
N THR A 82 -9.45 -6.78 -4.39
CA THR A 82 -9.06 -7.11 -5.76
C THR A 82 -7.74 -6.46 -6.21
N PHE A 83 -7.18 -5.51 -5.46
CA PHE A 83 -6.00 -4.70 -5.86
C PHE A 83 -4.64 -5.28 -5.42
N ARG A 84 -4.49 -6.61 -5.48
CA ARG A 84 -3.27 -7.31 -5.07
C ARG A 84 -1.96 -6.94 -5.82
N PRO A 85 -1.97 -6.66 -7.14
CA PRO A 85 -0.74 -6.40 -7.91
C PRO A 85 0.08 -5.17 -7.50
N GLU A 86 -0.51 -4.25 -6.73
CA GLU A 86 0.12 -3.00 -6.30
C GLU A 86 0.89 -3.16 -4.97
N LEU A 87 0.86 -4.36 -4.38
CA LEU A 87 1.33 -4.65 -3.04
C LEU A 87 2.57 -5.55 -3.07
N ASP A 88 3.55 -5.25 -2.22
CA ASP A 88 4.67 -6.16 -1.99
C ASP A 88 4.26 -7.27 -1.03
N ALA A 89 3.57 -6.92 0.07
CA ALA A 89 3.13 -7.85 1.09
C ALA A 89 1.69 -7.61 1.58
N ILE A 90 1.10 -8.68 2.11
CA ILE A 90 -0.20 -8.71 2.75
C ILE A 90 -0.04 -9.36 4.13
N LEU A 91 -0.40 -8.63 5.18
CA LEU A 91 -0.59 -9.18 6.52
C LEU A 91 -2.07 -9.51 6.72
N THR A 92 -2.38 -10.80 6.67
CA THR A 92 -3.74 -11.33 6.89
C THR A 92 -4.16 -11.24 8.35
N SER A 93 -5.46 -11.34 8.61
CA SER A 93 -6.05 -11.16 9.94
C SER A 93 -5.67 -12.27 10.94
N ASP A 94 -5.26 -13.44 10.47
CA ASP A 94 -4.72 -14.53 11.30
C ASP A 94 -3.22 -14.38 11.59
N GLY A 95 -2.59 -13.32 11.07
CA GLY A 95 -1.19 -12.97 11.30
C GLY A 95 -0.22 -13.58 10.28
N ARG A 96 -0.71 -14.24 9.23
CA ARG A 96 0.17 -14.71 8.14
C ARG A 96 0.58 -13.55 7.24
N LEU A 97 1.83 -13.60 6.80
CA LEU A 97 2.41 -12.66 5.86
C LEU A 97 2.55 -13.35 4.50
N GLU A 98 1.98 -12.74 3.46
CA GLU A 98 1.91 -13.28 2.11
C GLU A 98 2.41 -12.25 1.09
N GLU A 99 2.96 -12.69 -0.04
CA GLU A 99 3.29 -11.79 -1.15
C GLU A 99 2.01 -11.20 -1.74
N GLY A 100 2.05 -9.92 -2.15
CA GLY A 100 0.92 -9.29 -2.84
C GLY A 100 0.51 -10.09 -4.08
N VAL A 101 1.49 -10.46 -4.90
CA VAL A 101 1.35 -11.43 -5.99
C VAL A 101 2.18 -12.66 -5.65
N PRO A 102 1.57 -13.83 -5.41
CA PRO A 102 2.32 -15.03 -5.04
C PRO A 102 3.41 -15.40 -6.06
N GLY A 103 4.66 -15.45 -5.62
CA GLY A 103 5.80 -15.85 -6.44
C GLY A 103 6.30 -14.75 -7.39
N ALA A 104 5.96 -13.49 -7.12
CA ALA A 104 6.46 -12.35 -7.90
C ALA A 104 7.94 -12.07 -7.61
N HIS A 105 8.44 -12.48 -6.44
CA HIS A 105 9.82 -12.25 -6.02
C HIS A 105 10.62 -13.54 -5.96
N SER A 106 11.93 -13.45 -6.23
CA SER A 106 12.86 -14.54 -5.93
C SER A 106 12.99 -14.67 -4.40
N PRO A 107 13.06 -15.90 -3.84
CA PRO A 107 13.24 -16.11 -2.40
C PRO A 107 14.49 -15.43 -1.81
N ASP A 108 15.51 -15.21 -2.65
CA ASP A 108 16.75 -14.53 -2.27
C ASP A 108 16.58 -13.01 -2.10
N VAL A 109 15.50 -12.45 -2.66
CA VAL A 109 15.23 -11.01 -2.71
C VAL A 109 14.14 -10.60 -1.72
N PHE A 110 13.24 -11.52 -1.36
CA PHE A 110 12.09 -11.24 -0.52
C PHE A 110 11.74 -12.44 0.38
N SER A 111 11.65 -12.22 1.69
CA SER A 111 11.37 -13.28 2.67
C SER A 111 10.36 -12.85 3.71
N LEU A 112 9.21 -13.54 3.71
CA LEU A 112 8.10 -13.32 4.62
C LEU A 112 8.09 -14.41 5.69
N LEU A 113 8.89 -14.24 6.75
CA LEU A 113 8.84 -15.10 7.94
C LEU A 113 7.80 -14.56 8.94
N ALA A 114 7.26 -15.46 9.76
CA ALA A 114 6.28 -15.13 10.79
C ALA A 114 6.79 -14.00 11.70
N MET A 115 5.91 -13.04 11.98
CA MET A 115 6.24 -11.86 12.79
C MET A 115 6.28 -12.19 14.28
N ALA A 116 7.32 -11.74 14.96
CA ALA A 116 7.39 -11.70 16.42
C ALA A 116 7.54 -10.24 16.87
N GLY A 117 6.48 -9.68 17.47
CA GLY A 117 6.47 -8.30 17.95
C GLY A 117 5.04 -7.74 17.97
N VAL A 118 4.65 -7.10 19.08
CA VAL A 118 3.31 -6.51 19.26
C VAL A 118 3.33 -4.99 18.97
N GLU A 119 4.51 -4.40 18.77
CA GLU A 119 4.65 -2.96 18.54
C GLU A 119 4.62 -2.64 17.02
N PRO A 120 3.68 -1.78 16.57
CA PRO A 120 3.47 -1.47 15.15
C PRO A 120 4.71 -1.00 14.39
N THR A 121 5.52 -0.12 14.96
CA THR A 121 6.66 0.51 14.28
C THR A 121 7.77 -0.49 14.02
N ALA A 122 8.09 -1.33 15.01
CA ALA A 122 9.09 -2.39 14.90
C ALA A 122 8.71 -3.41 13.84
N VAL A 123 7.42 -3.77 13.76
CA VAL A 123 6.86 -4.61 12.69
C VAL A 123 7.13 -4.00 11.32
N LEU A 124 6.80 -2.73 11.13
CA LEU A 124 6.98 -2.05 9.85
C LEU A 124 8.47 -1.89 9.49
N ALA A 125 9.33 -1.56 10.46
CA ALA A 125 10.77 -1.44 10.24
C ALA A 125 11.42 -2.77 9.82
N ASP A 126 11.02 -3.89 10.44
CA ASP A 126 11.48 -5.24 10.04
C ASP A 126 11.05 -5.55 8.60
N LEU A 127 9.79 -5.32 8.26
CA LEU A 127 9.28 -5.51 6.89
C LEU A 127 10.02 -4.63 5.88
N PHE A 128 10.26 -3.36 6.20
CA PHE A 128 11.01 -2.46 5.34
C PHE A 128 12.44 -2.96 5.10
N SER A 129 13.11 -3.46 6.14
CA SER A 129 14.47 -4.01 6.03
C SER A 129 14.55 -5.23 5.10
N ARG A 130 13.43 -5.93 4.91
CA ARG A 130 13.27 -7.10 4.02
C ARG A 130 12.79 -6.74 2.61
N GLY A 131 12.70 -5.44 2.30
CA GLY A 131 12.34 -4.96 0.97
C GLY A 131 10.86 -4.62 0.78
N VAL A 132 10.01 -4.79 1.80
CA VAL A 132 8.60 -4.38 1.70
C VAL A 132 8.52 -2.85 1.64
N ARG A 133 7.85 -2.31 0.61
CA ARG A 133 7.59 -0.88 0.41
C ARG A 133 6.10 -0.58 0.45
N SER A 134 5.25 -1.51 0.02
CA SER A 134 3.79 -1.44 0.19
C SER A 134 3.26 -2.64 0.98
N LEU A 135 2.48 -2.37 2.02
CA LEU A 135 1.88 -3.38 2.89
C LEU A 135 0.36 -3.20 2.94
N LEU A 136 -0.39 -4.27 2.66
CA LEU A 136 -1.81 -4.35 3.01
C LEU A 136 -1.99 -5.09 4.34
N VAL A 137 -2.69 -4.49 5.28
CA VAL A 137 -3.17 -5.17 6.49
C VAL A 137 -4.64 -5.51 6.30
N SER A 138 -5.00 -6.78 6.47
CA SER A 138 -6.35 -7.31 6.26
C SER A 138 -7.09 -7.48 7.58
N GLY A 139 -8.37 -7.09 7.59
CA GLY A 139 -9.29 -7.29 8.70
C GLY A 139 -9.03 -6.36 9.90
N ARG A 140 -9.90 -6.43 10.91
CA ARG A 140 -9.87 -5.56 12.10
C ARG A 140 -9.06 -6.20 13.24
N THR A 141 -7.75 -6.33 13.06
CA THR A 141 -6.87 -6.88 14.11
C THR A 141 -6.43 -5.80 15.10
N LYS A 142 -5.99 -6.22 16.30
CA LYS A 142 -5.39 -5.30 17.30
C LYS A 142 -4.19 -4.54 16.72
N LEU A 143 -3.38 -5.20 15.90
CA LEU A 143 -2.23 -4.59 15.26
C LEU A 143 -2.63 -3.54 14.22
N ALA A 144 -3.66 -3.82 13.41
CA ALA A 144 -4.17 -2.86 12.43
C ALA A 144 -4.72 -1.59 13.10
N VAL A 145 -5.48 -1.76 14.19
CA VAL A 145 -5.99 -0.64 15.00
C VAL A 145 -4.82 0.14 15.62
N ALA A 146 -3.85 -0.54 16.22
CA ALA A 146 -2.68 0.11 16.80
C ALA A 146 -1.85 0.89 15.76
N MET A 147 -1.72 0.37 14.53
CA MET A 147 -1.09 1.09 13.42
C MET A 147 -1.88 2.36 13.06
N ALA A 148 -3.22 2.27 12.99
CA ALA A 148 -4.07 3.42 12.67
C ALA A 148 -3.99 4.50 13.76
N ASP A 149 -4.09 4.11 15.04
CA ASP A 149 -3.98 5.02 16.20
C ASP A 149 -2.60 5.69 16.29
N SER A 150 -1.55 4.99 15.86
CA SER A 150 -0.18 5.54 15.78
C SER A 150 0.05 6.37 14.52
N GLY A 151 -0.96 6.51 13.66
CA GLY A 151 -0.86 7.30 12.43
C GLY A 151 -0.01 6.66 11.32
N LEU A 152 0.26 5.36 11.40
CA LEU A 152 1.09 4.60 10.45
C LEU A 152 0.31 4.12 9.23
N VAL A 153 -1.02 4.08 9.30
CA VAL A 153 -1.88 3.76 8.16
C VAL A 153 -2.03 5.00 7.27
N LYS A 154 -1.77 4.86 5.97
CA LYS A 154 -1.87 5.95 4.99
C LYS A 154 -3.19 5.92 4.23
N ARG A 155 -3.69 4.72 3.95
CA ARG A 155 -4.93 4.48 3.23
C ARG A 155 -5.78 3.45 3.96
N ILE A 156 -7.09 3.65 3.93
CA ILE A 156 -8.05 2.69 4.45
C ILE A 156 -9.05 2.34 3.36
N THR A 157 -9.33 1.06 3.15
CA THR A 157 -10.47 0.61 2.36
C THR A 157 -11.47 -0.09 3.27
N ILE A 158 -12.66 0.49 3.37
CA ILE A 158 -13.76 -0.05 4.17
C ILE A 158 -14.79 -0.65 3.23
N TYR A 159 -15.16 -1.90 3.46
CA TYR A 159 -16.23 -2.57 2.76
C TYR A 159 -17.48 -2.61 3.64
N VAL A 160 -18.49 -1.83 3.26
CA VAL A 160 -19.76 -1.75 3.99
C VAL A 160 -20.79 -2.64 3.30
N PRO A 161 -21.38 -3.65 3.98
CA PRO A 161 -22.43 -4.46 3.39
C PRO A 161 -23.59 -3.60 2.89
N ARG A 162 -24.07 -3.89 1.68
CA ARG A 162 -25.25 -3.20 1.14
C ARG A 162 -26.45 -3.55 2.00
N GLN A 163 -27.14 -2.51 2.46
CA GLN A 163 -28.40 -2.67 3.16
C GLN A 163 -29.57 -2.63 2.16
N PRO A 164 -30.68 -3.35 2.42
CA PRO A 164 -31.89 -3.22 1.63
C PRO A 164 -32.43 -1.79 1.71
N ALA A 165 -33.15 -1.36 0.67
CA ALA A 165 -33.67 0.01 0.55
C ALA A 165 -34.61 0.43 1.71
N SER A 166 -35.15 -0.53 2.45
CA SER A 166 -36.01 -0.30 3.63
C SER A 166 -35.25 -0.12 4.94
N SER A 167 -33.92 -0.23 4.94
CA SER A 167 -33.12 -0.01 6.15
C SER A 167 -33.06 1.47 6.50
N ARG A 168 -33.33 1.78 7.76
CA ARG A 168 -33.14 3.13 8.31
C ARG A 168 -31.67 3.28 8.69
N PRO A 169 -30.92 4.24 8.13
CA PRO A 169 -29.56 4.51 8.57
C PRO A 169 -29.54 4.74 10.09
N ALA A 170 -28.58 4.14 10.79
CA ALA A 170 -28.32 4.53 12.18
C ALA A 170 -28.01 6.04 12.19
N ALA A 171 -28.58 6.77 13.13
CA ALA A 171 -28.50 8.22 13.19
C ALA A 171 -27.10 8.69 13.62
N SER A 172 -26.13 8.61 12.73
CA SER A 172 -24.81 9.26 12.84
C SER A 172 -24.53 9.97 11.52
N VAL A 173 -25.19 11.11 11.32
CA VAL A 173 -24.93 11.97 10.16
C VAL A 173 -23.49 12.48 10.26
N GLY A 174 -22.67 12.18 9.25
CA GLY A 174 -21.30 12.70 9.12
C GLY A 174 -20.18 11.86 9.77
N GLN A 175 -20.50 10.75 10.44
CA GLN A 175 -19.47 9.80 10.91
C GLN A 175 -19.69 8.43 10.30
N LEU A 176 -18.65 7.93 9.63
CA LEU A 176 -18.60 6.55 9.17
C LEU A 176 -18.45 5.64 10.39
N PRO A 177 -19.43 4.76 10.66
CA PRO A 177 -19.28 3.76 11.70
C PRO A 177 -17.98 2.99 11.45
N ASP A 178 -17.18 2.81 12.50
CA ASP A 178 -15.94 2.02 12.49
C ASP A 178 -14.72 2.61 11.77
N ALA A 179 -14.81 3.79 11.15
CA ALA A 179 -13.64 4.50 10.62
C ALA A 179 -12.84 5.19 11.74
N PRO A 180 -11.50 5.08 11.75
CA PRO A 180 -10.67 5.84 12.67
C PRO A 180 -10.71 7.35 12.34
N ALA A 181 -10.45 8.19 13.34
CA ALA A 181 -10.37 9.64 13.15
C ALA A 181 -9.15 10.05 12.32
N GLY A 182 -9.22 11.22 11.67
CA GLY A 182 -8.12 11.78 10.86
C GLY A 182 -7.98 11.18 9.45
N TYR A 183 -9.08 10.64 8.93
CA TYR A 183 -9.17 10.17 7.55
C TYR A 183 -10.41 10.74 6.87
N GLU A 184 -10.23 11.18 5.63
CA GLU A 184 -11.28 11.68 4.76
C GLU A 184 -11.66 10.65 3.69
N VAL A 185 -12.96 10.61 3.33
CA VAL A 185 -13.44 9.78 2.24
C VAL A 185 -13.02 10.41 0.91
N HIS A 186 -12.15 9.72 0.18
CA HIS A 186 -11.66 10.16 -1.12
C HIS A 186 -12.45 9.53 -2.27
N ALA A 187 -12.93 8.30 -2.12
CA ALA A 187 -13.76 7.64 -3.13
C ALA A 187 -14.80 6.68 -2.54
N VAL A 188 -15.89 6.50 -3.29
CA VAL A 188 -16.99 5.59 -2.99
C VAL A 188 -17.33 4.79 -4.25
N ALA A 189 -17.40 3.47 -4.14
CA ALA A 189 -17.69 2.60 -5.28
C ALA A 189 -18.58 1.40 -4.90
N ALA A 190 -19.32 0.90 -5.88
CA ALA A 190 -19.98 -0.40 -5.78
C ALA A 190 -18.93 -1.52 -5.80
N ALA A 191 -19.02 -2.50 -4.90
CA ALA A 191 -18.13 -3.67 -4.88
C ALA A 191 -18.93 -4.94 -4.53
N GLY A 192 -19.55 -5.56 -5.53
CA GLY A 192 -20.40 -6.74 -5.33
C GLY A 192 -21.50 -6.47 -4.29
N PRO A 193 -21.63 -7.28 -3.21
CA PRO A 193 -22.60 -7.07 -2.16
C PRO A 193 -22.23 -5.93 -1.20
N TYR A 194 -21.12 -5.22 -1.43
CA TYR A 194 -20.63 -4.12 -0.61
C TYR A 194 -20.70 -2.76 -1.33
N VAL A 195 -20.58 -1.72 -0.53
CA VAL A 195 -20.10 -0.39 -0.91
C VAL A 195 -18.67 -0.28 -0.40
N ARG A 196 -17.72 -0.01 -1.30
CA ARG A 196 -16.32 0.23 -0.96
C ARG A 196 -16.11 1.71 -0.73
N LEU A 197 -15.48 2.05 0.39
CA LEU A 197 -15.08 3.40 0.75
C LEU A 197 -13.56 3.42 0.83
N ASP A 198 -12.94 4.30 0.05
CA ASP A 198 -11.50 4.52 0.08
C ASP A 198 -11.23 5.83 0.81
N LEU A 199 -10.54 5.73 1.93
CA LEU A 199 -10.19 6.84 2.79
C LEU A 199 -8.68 7.07 2.76
N VAL A 200 -8.30 8.34 2.85
CA VAL A 200 -6.90 8.79 2.91
C VAL A 200 -6.70 9.60 4.18
N LYS A 201 -5.49 9.54 4.74
CA LYS A 201 -5.15 10.35 5.91
C LYS A 201 -4.98 11.82 5.51
N ASP A 202 -5.54 12.73 6.32
CA ASP A 202 -5.42 14.19 6.15
C ASP A 202 -3.95 14.68 6.26
#